data_AF-A0A7T4T9S6-F1
#
_entry.id   AF-A0A7T4T9S6-F1
#
_cell.length_a   1.000
_cell.length_b   1.000
_cell.length_c   1.000
_cell.angle_alpha   90.00
_cell.angle_beta   90.00
_cell.angle_gamma   90.00
#
_symmetry.space_group_name_H-M   'P 1'
#
loop_
_entity.id
_entity.type
_entity.pdbx_description
1 polymer ?
#
loop_
_entity_poly.entity_id
_entity_poly.type
_entity_poly.pdbx_seq_one_letter_code
_entity_poly.pdbx_strand_id
1 'polypeptide(L)'
;MHLSSLTVLAFYLNGAVDAGKQTSFEEIYSQIEAGTIFEYLKRNVERIDLSMLTAADRKELVEEWQRIANAVDPRRKLAVENNGYCLLLAYVIQGIQQRAEPKE
;
A
#
# COMPACT_ATOMS: atom_id res chain seq x y z
N MET A 1 10.73 6.25 8.22
CA MET A 1 10.44 4.85 7.84
C MET A 1 11.64 4.10 7.26
N HIS A 2 11.85 2.84 7.65
CA HIS A 2 12.85 1.94 7.05
C HIS A 2 12.29 1.20 5.83
N LEU A 3 13.14 0.93 4.83
CA LEU A 3 12.79 0.11 3.65
C LEU A 3 12.32 -1.29 4.03
N SER A 4 12.88 -1.86 5.10
CA SER A 4 12.47 -3.16 5.64
C SER A 4 11.01 -3.16 6.08
N SER A 5 10.51 -2.09 6.72
CA SER A 5 9.12 -1.97 7.12
C SER A 5 8.17 -2.00 5.92
N LEU A 6 8.51 -1.31 4.83
CA LEU A 6 7.74 -1.33 3.58
C LEU A 6 7.77 -2.72 2.92
N THR A 7 8.94 -3.36 2.92
CA THR A 7 9.10 -4.70 2.34
C THR A 7 8.24 -5.72 3.08
N VAL A 8 8.18 -5.63 4.41
CA VAL A 8 7.30 -6.50 5.22
C VAL A 8 5.82 -6.24 4.93
N LEU A 9 5.41 -4.97 4.80
CA LEU A 9 4.04 -4.65 4.39
C LEU A 9 3.71 -5.23 3.00
N ALA A 10 4.64 -5.15 2.04
CA ALA A 10 4.50 -5.75 0.72
C ALA A 10 4.29 -7.27 0.80
N PHE A 11 5.03 -7.97 1.67
CA PHE A 11 4.84 -9.42 1.86
C PHE A 11 3.45 -9.76 2.41
N TYR A 12 2.89 -8.97 3.32
CA TYR A 12 1.54 -9.20 3.82
C TYR A 12 0.47 -9.01 2.73
N LEU A 13 0.61 -7.97 1.90
CA LEU A 13 -0.30 -7.74 0.77
C LEU A 13 -0.18 -8.85 -0.28
N ASN A 14 1.04 -9.26 -0.60
CA ASN A 14 1.29 -10.40 -1.49
C ASN A 14 0.64 -11.69 -0.95
N GLY A 15 0.82 -11.99 0.34
CA GLY A 15 0.19 -13.14 0.98
C GLY A 15 -1.34 -13.07 0.99
N ALA A 16 -1.92 -11.88 1.15
CA ALA A 16 -3.37 -11.69 1.04
C ALA A 16 -3.87 -12.04 -0.38
N VAL A 17 -3.16 -11.61 -1.41
CA VAL A 17 -3.48 -11.92 -2.81
C VAL A 17 -3.33 -13.41 -3.10
N ASP A 18 -2.25 -14.03 -2.63
CA ASP A 18 -2.00 -15.48 -2.74
C ASP A 18 -3.11 -16.31 -2.07
N ALA A 19 -3.62 -15.85 -0.93
CA ALA A 19 -4.77 -16.45 -0.24
C ALA A 19 -6.12 -16.20 -0.96
N GLY A 20 -6.12 -15.61 -2.15
CA GLY A 20 -7.32 -15.33 -2.93
C GLY A 20 -8.13 -14.13 -2.44
N LYS A 21 -7.59 -13.29 -1.53
CA LYS A 21 -8.31 -12.10 -1.07
C LYS A 21 -8.36 -11.06 -2.18
N GLN A 22 -9.53 -10.45 -2.32
CA GLN A 22 -9.78 -9.41 -3.29
C GLN A 22 -10.53 -8.26 -2.63
N THR A 23 -10.29 -7.05 -3.14
CA THR A 23 -11.08 -5.86 -2.84
C THR A 23 -11.10 -4.96 -4.07
N SER A 24 -12.06 -4.04 -4.15
CA SER A 24 -12.14 -3.10 -5.26
C SER A 24 -11.10 -1.97 -5.12
N PHE A 25 -10.78 -1.31 -6.24
CA PHE A 25 -9.98 -0.09 -6.21
C PHE A 25 -10.69 1.02 -5.45
N GLU A 26 -12.01 1.16 -5.64
CA GLU A 26 -12.85 2.13 -4.96
C GLU A 26 -12.75 2.01 -3.44
N GLU A 27 -12.78 0.79 -2.91
CA GLU A 27 -12.63 0.55 -1.47
C GLU A 27 -11.25 1.01 -0.99
N ILE A 28 -10.17 0.65 -1.70
CA ILE A 28 -8.81 1.09 -1.33
C ILE A 28 -8.68 2.61 -1.38
N TYR A 29 -9.21 3.27 -2.40
CA TYR A 29 -9.20 4.73 -2.50
C TYR A 29 -9.98 5.37 -1.37
N SER A 30 -11.19 4.89 -1.06
CA SER A 30 -12.00 5.40 0.05
C SER A 30 -11.26 5.28 1.39
N GLN A 31 -10.62 4.15 1.65
CA GLN A 31 -9.86 3.94 2.88
C GLN A 31 -8.57 4.80 2.94
N ILE A 32 -7.92 5.07 1.81
CA ILE A 32 -6.76 5.98 1.74
C ILE A 32 -7.19 7.44 1.94
N GLU A 33 -8.28 7.86 1.31
CA GLU A 33 -8.84 9.20 1.46
C GLU A 33 -9.26 9.49 2.91
N ALA A 34 -9.96 8.53 3.54
CA ALA A 34 -10.36 8.61 4.93
C ALA A 34 -9.20 8.46 5.93
N GLY A 35 -8.01 8.05 5.48
CA GLY A 35 -6.86 7.76 6.34
C GLY A 35 -7.03 6.52 7.23
N THR A 36 -7.98 5.63 6.90
CA THR A 36 -8.36 4.43 7.66
C THR A 36 -7.83 3.13 7.05
N ILE A 37 -6.95 3.22 6.05
CA ILE A 37 -6.41 2.05 5.34
C ILE A 37 -5.69 1.06 6.24
N PHE A 38 -5.00 1.49 7.30
CA PHE A 38 -4.31 0.56 8.19
C PHE A 38 -5.26 -0.22 9.09
N GLU A 39 -6.33 0.41 9.56
CA GLU A 39 -7.43 -0.23 10.29
C GLU A 39 -8.18 -1.21 9.39
N TYR A 40 -8.38 -0.83 8.13
CA TYR A 40 -8.93 -1.71 7.11
C TYR A 40 -8.05 -2.95 6.90
N LEU A 41 -6.74 -2.78 6.72
CA LEU A 41 -5.81 -3.89 6.55
C LEU A 41 -5.78 -4.79 7.78
N LYS A 42 -5.78 -4.23 9.00
CA LYS A 42 -5.81 -5.01 10.25
C LYS A 42 -7.05 -5.90 10.37
N ARG A 43 -8.19 -5.49 9.80
CA ARG A 43 -9.43 -6.27 9.80
C ARG A 43 -9.47 -7.33 8.69
N ASN A 44 -8.88 -7.04 7.53
CA ASN A 44 -9.10 -7.85 6.33
C ASN A 44 -7.89 -8.71 5.93
N VAL A 45 -6.68 -8.36 6.35
CA VAL A 45 -5.45 -9.12 6.09
C VAL A 45 -5.10 -9.92 7.34
N GLU A 46 -5.07 -11.25 7.21
CA GLU A 46 -4.79 -12.14 8.32
C GLU A 46 -3.36 -12.00 8.81
N ARG A 47 -3.19 -11.97 10.14
CA ARG A 47 -1.89 -11.93 10.82
C ARG A 47 -1.00 -10.77 10.37
N ILE A 48 -1.58 -9.72 9.79
CA ILE A 48 -0.81 -8.55 9.43
C ILE A 48 -0.22 -7.93 10.68
N ASP A 49 1.11 -7.77 10.69
CA ASP A 49 1.81 -7.02 11.70
C ASP A 49 2.12 -5.63 11.12
N LEU A 50 1.66 -4.60 11.82
CA LEU A 50 1.90 -3.20 11.48
C LEU A 50 2.71 -2.49 12.58
N SER A 51 3.22 -3.23 13.57
CA SER A 51 3.96 -2.68 14.72
C SER A 51 5.27 -1.99 14.31
N MET A 52 5.85 -2.38 13.18
CA MET A 52 7.04 -1.76 12.58
C MET A 52 6.78 -0.39 11.93
N LEU A 53 5.52 0.05 11.86
CA LEU A 53 5.12 1.36 11.34
C LEU A 53 4.62 2.24 12.50
N THR A 54 5.38 3.30 12.79
CA THR A 54 4.96 4.32 13.76
C THR A 54 3.75 5.10 13.25
N ALA A 55 3.11 5.87 14.13
CA ALA A 55 2.03 6.77 13.72
C ALA A 55 2.50 7.79 12.65
N ALA A 56 3.74 8.25 12.74
CA ALA A 56 4.34 9.15 11.76
C ALA A 56 4.55 8.45 10.40
N ASP A 57 5.07 7.22 10.39
CA ASP A 57 5.26 6.46 9.15
C ASP A 57 3.91 6.19 8.47
N ARG A 58 2.86 5.85 9.24
CA ARG A 58 1.51 5.64 8.71
C ARG A 58 0.93 6.89 8.08
N LYS A 59 1.11 8.04 8.75
CA LYS A 59 0.68 9.33 8.22
C LYS A 59 1.42 9.67 6.92
N GLU A 60 2.74 9.51 6.91
CA GLU A 60 3.58 9.72 5.72
C GLU A 60 3.11 8.86 4.54
N LEU A 61 2.83 7.57 4.80
CA LEU A 61 2.33 6.63 3.80
C LEU A 61 0.96 7.02 3.25
N VAL A 62 0.01 7.41 4.10
CA VAL A 62 -1.32 7.86 3.65
C VAL A 62 -1.19 9.07 2.73
N GLU A 63 -0.40 10.07 3.13
CA GLU A 63 -0.17 11.27 2.31
C GLU A 63 0.51 10.93 0.97
N GLU A 64 1.47 9.99 0.98
CA GLU A 64 2.11 9.48 -0.22
C GLU A 64 1.12 8.79 -1.16
N TRP A 65 0.31 7.88 -0.64
CA TRP A 65 -0.68 7.13 -1.42
C TRP A 65 -1.81 8.00 -1.95
N GLN A 66 -2.21 9.04 -1.21
CA GLN A 66 -3.15 10.06 -1.69
C GLN A 66 -2.57 10.82 -2.89
N ARG A 67 -1.27 11.20 -2.85
CA ARG A 67 -0.61 11.83 -4.00
C ARG A 67 -0.56 10.91 -5.21
N ILE A 68 -0.22 9.64 -5.01
CA ILE A 68 -0.16 8.65 -6.11
C ILE A 68 -1.55 8.44 -6.72
N ALA A 69 -2.60 8.24 -5.90
CA ALA A 69 -3.96 8.04 -6.36
C ALA A 69 -4.49 9.18 -7.25
N ASN A 70 -4.07 10.42 -6.98
CA ASN A 70 -4.47 11.58 -7.78
C ASN A 70 -3.66 11.76 -9.07
N ALA A 71 -2.46 11.17 -9.17
CA ALA A 71 -1.50 11.48 -10.24
C ALA A 71 -1.22 10.30 -11.18
N VAL A 72 -1.57 9.08 -10.78
CA VAL A 72 -1.12 7.86 -11.45
C VAL A 72 -2.31 7.05 -11.94
N ASP A 73 -2.35 6.80 -13.26
CA ASP A 73 -3.23 5.79 -13.86
C ASP A 73 -2.68 4.39 -13.51
N PRO A 74 -3.39 3.59 -12.69
CA PRO A 74 -2.87 2.31 -12.22
C PRO A 74 -2.64 1.30 -13.33
N ARG A 75 -3.52 1.27 -14.33
CA ARG A 75 -3.42 0.36 -15.47
C ARG A 75 -2.15 0.64 -16.26
N ARG A 76 -1.97 1.90 -16.62
CA ARG A 76 -0.88 2.33 -17.50
C ARG A 76 0.48 2.35 -16.80
N LYS A 77 0.52 2.71 -15.52
CA LYS A 77 1.78 2.99 -14.80
C LYS A 77 2.17 1.91 -13.80
N LEU A 78 1.21 1.17 -13.27
CA LEU A 78 1.44 0.17 -12.22
C LEU A 78 1.11 -1.25 -12.68
N ALA A 79 0.57 -1.42 -13.90
CA ALA A 79 0.16 -2.70 -14.47
C ALA A 79 -0.87 -3.46 -13.59
N VAL A 80 -1.73 -2.73 -12.87
CA VAL A 80 -2.80 -3.31 -12.04
C VAL A 80 -4.16 -2.79 -12.50
N GLU A 81 -5.13 -3.70 -12.65
CA GLU A 81 -6.48 -3.37 -13.12
C GLU A 81 -7.60 -3.95 -12.25
N ASN A 82 -7.36 -5.06 -11.51
CA ASN A 82 -8.46 -5.92 -11.04
C ASN A 82 -8.59 -6.05 -9.51
N ASN A 83 -7.51 -5.95 -8.75
CA ASN A 83 -7.52 -6.22 -7.30
C ASN A 83 -6.90 -5.06 -6.53
N GLY A 84 -7.66 -4.45 -5.63
CA GLY A 84 -7.22 -3.32 -4.81
C GLY A 84 -6.04 -3.66 -3.89
N TYR A 85 -5.88 -4.92 -3.45
CA TYR A 85 -4.66 -5.31 -2.73
C TYR A 85 -3.42 -5.25 -3.63
N CYS A 86 -3.54 -5.62 -4.91
CA CYS A 86 -2.46 -5.45 -5.88
C CYS A 86 -2.16 -3.97 -6.14
N LEU A 87 -3.17 -3.10 -6.13
CA LEU A 87 -3.00 -1.65 -6.26
C LEU A 87 -2.18 -1.09 -5.09
N LEU A 88 -2.59 -1.43 -3.86
CA LEU A 88 -1.87 -0.98 -2.67
C LEU A 88 -0.45 -1.56 -2.60
N LEU A 89 -0.27 -2.82 -3.00
CA LEU A 89 1.05 -3.43 -3.14
C LEU A 89 1.93 -2.65 -4.11
N ALA A 90 1.39 -2.24 -5.27
CA ALA A 90 2.12 -1.43 -6.23
C ALA A 90 2.55 -0.07 -5.64
N TYR A 91 1.71 0.56 -4.81
CA TYR A 91 2.09 1.80 -4.13
C TYR A 91 3.24 1.59 -3.14
N VAL A 92 3.21 0.48 -2.38
CA VAL A 92 4.30 0.12 -1.47
C VAL A 92 5.60 -0.12 -2.25
N ILE A 93 5.55 -0.84 -3.37
CA ILE A 93 6.71 -1.10 -4.24
C ILE A 93 7.26 0.21 -4.82
N GLN A 94 6.38 1.13 -5.25
CA GLN A 94 6.80 2.45 -5.73
C GLN A 94 7.50 3.25 -4.63
N GLY A 95 6.97 3.23 -3.41
CA GLY A 95 7.61 3.87 -2.25
C GLY A 95 8.97 3.25 -1.89
N ILE A 96 9.13 1.94 -2.05
CA ILE A 96 10.42 1.25 -1.92
C ILE A 96 11.39 1.75 -3.00
N GLN A 97 10.96 1.78 -4.27
CA GLN A 97 11.79 2.23 -5.38
C GLN A 97 12.29 3.66 -5.16
N GLN A 98 11.40 4.60 -4.85
CA GLN A 98 11.74 6.02 -4.63
C GLN A 98 12.77 6.24 -3.52
N ARG A 99 12.77 5.37 -2.51
CA ARG A 99 13.69 5.44 -1.38
C ARG A 99 15.00 4.69 -1.63
N ALA A 100 15.02 3.76 -2.58
CA ALA A 100 16.20 3.02 -3.01
C ALA A 100 16.98 3.74 -4.12
N GLU A 101 16.33 4.60 -4.89
CA GLU A 101 16.99 5.42 -5.90
C GLU A 101 18.02 6.38 -5.27
N PRO A 102 19.27 6.42 -5.77
CA PRO A 102 20.26 7.40 -5.33
C PRO A 102 19.74 8.81 -5.62
N LYS A 103 19.86 9.71 -4.64
CA LYS A 103 19.63 11.13 -4.90
C LYS A 103 20.83 11.66 -5.68
N GLU A 104 20.61 12.13 -6.90
CA GLU A 104 21.59 12.87 -7.71
C GLU A 104 22.09 14.13 -6.99
#